data_AF-A0A1H4PBW9-F1
#
_entry.id   AF-A0A1H4PBW9-F1
#
_cell.length_a   1.000
_cell.length_b   1.000
_cell.length_c   1.000
_cell.angle_alpha   90.00
_cell.angle_beta   90.00
_cell.angle_gamma   90.00
#
_symmetry.space_group_name_H-M   'P 1'
#
loop_
_entity.id
_entity.type
_entity.pdbx_description
1 polymer ?
#
loop_
_entity_poly.entity_id
_entity_poly.type
_entity_poly.pdbx_seq_one_letter_code
_entity_poly.pdbx_strand_id
1 'polypeptide(L)'
;MHRYKVWNGPMPTTAAQQKVTTGTAIKTMLQIALPSTRQIQLISWGFTLDAVPASAGQVELIQTDVAATVTAHVATGLQPLDPNAPASLMTLSTTGTGYTATAEGTVTATRTFDTNLVPPAAGATDINYYYQWMPDERPIVAAGKFLRVRATFGAAVNMTTFVTWDE
;
A
#
# COMPACT_ATOMS: atom_id res chain seq x y z
N MET A 1 -4.34 15.20 15.33
CA MET A 1 -3.64 14.27 14.44
C MET A 1 -4.30 12.93 14.62
N HIS A 2 -4.94 12.41 13.57
CA HIS A 2 -5.72 11.17 13.65
C HIS A 2 -5.00 10.07 12.88
N ARG A 3 -5.05 8.85 13.43
CA ARG A 3 -4.37 7.70 12.85
C ARG A 3 -5.32 6.87 12.03
N TYR A 4 -4.88 6.51 10.83
CA TYR A 4 -5.65 5.70 9.90
C TYR A 4 -4.85 4.50 9.42
N LYS A 5 -5.57 3.44 9.04
CA LYS A 5 -5.03 2.25 8.40
C LYS A 5 -5.87 1.88 7.19
N VAL A 6 -5.20 1.45 6.12
CA VAL A 6 -5.86 0.94 4.91
C VAL A 6 -5.21 -0.37 4.49
N TRP A 7 -6.02 -1.27 3.93
CA TRP A 7 -5.61 -2.55 3.38
C TRP A 7 -5.83 -2.57 1.88
N ASN A 8 -5.11 -3.39 1.11
CA ASN A 8 -5.33 -3.57 -0.33
C ASN A 8 -6.57 -4.43 -0.68
N GLY A 9 -7.72 -4.11 -0.10
CA GLY A 9 -8.97 -4.80 -0.35
C GLY A 9 -10.13 -4.18 0.41
N PRO A 10 -11.38 -4.59 0.12
CA PRO A 10 -12.54 -4.12 0.87
C PRO A 10 -12.39 -4.52 2.35
N MET A 11 -12.96 -3.72 3.25
CA MET A 11 -12.98 -4.06 4.67
C MET A 11 -13.69 -5.40 4.89
N PRO A 12 -13.15 -6.26 5.77
CA PRO A 12 -13.75 -7.56 6.00
C PRO A 12 -15.06 -7.34 6.73
N THR A 13 -16.13 -7.92 6.21
CA THR A 13 -17.45 -7.92 6.85
C THR A 13 -17.84 -9.35 7.13
N THR A 14 -18.79 -9.90 6.38
CA THR A 14 -19.11 -11.34 6.40
C THR A 14 -18.09 -12.17 5.62
N ALA A 15 -17.37 -11.55 4.68
CA ALA A 15 -16.28 -12.17 3.92
C ALA A 15 -14.91 -11.86 4.53
N ALA A 16 -13.97 -12.80 4.37
CA ALA A 16 -12.58 -12.59 4.74
C ALA A 16 -11.94 -11.47 3.91
N GLN A 17 -10.88 -10.86 4.45
CA GLN A 17 -10.10 -9.84 3.75
C GLN A 17 -9.61 -10.38 2.40
N GLN A 18 -9.93 -9.66 1.32
CA GLN A 18 -9.46 -10.03 -0.01
C GLN A 18 -7.95 -9.83 -0.13
N LYS A 19 -7.29 -10.71 -0.89
CA LYS A 19 -5.89 -10.61 -1.27
C LYS A 19 -5.80 -10.22 -2.73
N VAL A 20 -4.77 -9.45 -3.11
CA VAL A 20 -4.55 -9.07 -4.52
C VAL A 20 -3.45 -9.95 -5.10
N THR A 21 -3.70 -10.51 -6.28
CA THR A 21 -2.69 -11.29 -7.02
C THR A 21 -1.60 -10.38 -7.56
N THR A 22 -0.35 -10.68 -7.22
CA THR A 22 0.85 -10.03 -7.78
C THR A 22 1.03 -10.38 -9.26
N GLY A 23 2.07 -9.84 -9.91
CA GLY A 23 2.32 -10.09 -11.32
C GLY A 23 3.81 -10.07 -11.67
N THR A 24 4.10 -10.56 -12.88
CA THR A 24 5.44 -10.53 -13.50
C THR A 24 5.85 -9.16 -14.00
N ALA A 25 4.87 -8.30 -14.27
CA ALA A 25 5.08 -6.85 -14.39
C ALA A 25 4.80 -6.18 -13.05
N ILE A 26 5.37 -4.98 -12.86
CA ILE A 26 5.11 -4.16 -11.67
C ILE A 26 3.61 -3.89 -11.57
N LYS A 27 3.00 -4.29 -10.46
CA LYS A 27 1.61 -4.00 -10.14
C LYS A 27 1.50 -3.09 -8.93
N THR A 28 0.59 -2.12 -9.02
CA THR A 28 0.16 -1.35 -7.85
C THR A 28 -0.73 -2.23 -6.99
N MET A 29 -0.32 -2.45 -5.75
CA MET A 29 -1.04 -3.29 -4.81
C MET A 29 -1.96 -2.42 -3.94
N LEU A 30 -1.46 -1.27 -3.52
CA LEU A 30 -2.21 -0.24 -2.80
C LEU A 30 -1.74 1.14 -3.26
N GLN A 31 -2.67 2.06 -3.48
CA GLN A 31 -2.42 3.47 -3.76
C GLN A 31 -3.21 4.32 -2.78
N ILE A 32 -2.57 5.35 -2.22
CA ILE A 32 -3.21 6.37 -1.40
C ILE A 32 -2.97 7.73 -2.06
N ALA A 33 -4.06 8.40 -2.41
CA ALA A 33 -4.02 9.71 -3.05
C ALA A 33 -4.24 10.81 -2.00
N LEU A 34 -3.18 11.60 -1.77
CA LEU A 34 -3.26 12.74 -0.89
C LEU A 34 -3.90 13.91 -1.62
N PRO A 35 -4.85 14.63 -1.00
CA PRO A 35 -5.36 15.86 -1.58
C PRO A 35 -4.26 16.92 -1.65
N SER A 36 -4.45 17.96 -2.46
CA SER A 36 -3.48 19.05 -2.63
C SER A 36 -3.25 19.90 -1.37
N THR A 37 -4.05 19.69 -0.32
CA THR A 37 -4.07 20.50 0.90
C THR A 37 -3.54 19.77 2.13
N ARG A 38 -3.26 18.46 2.05
CA ARG A 38 -2.88 17.63 3.20
C ARG A 38 -1.70 16.73 2.87
N GLN A 39 -0.68 16.80 3.72
CA GLN A 39 0.41 15.82 3.79
C GLN A 39 0.08 14.77 4.84
N ILE A 40 0.68 13.57 4.72
CA ILE A 40 0.55 12.50 5.72
C ILE A 40 1.92 12.10 6.22
N GLN A 41 1.99 11.68 7.48
CA GLN A 41 3.19 11.12 8.10
C GLN A 41 3.04 9.60 8.21
N LEU A 42 3.97 8.85 7.61
CA LEU A 42 3.92 7.39 7.63
C LEU A 42 4.30 6.86 9.02
N ILE A 43 3.57 5.84 9.49
CA ILE A 43 3.77 5.23 10.81
C ILE A 43 4.28 3.80 10.69
N SER A 44 3.62 3.01 9.87
CA SER A 44 4.04 1.64 9.57
C SER A 44 3.46 1.18 8.25
N TRP A 45 4.09 0.16 7.68
CA TRP A 45 3.58 -0.54 6.52
C TRP A 45 3.99 -2.01 6.60
N GLY A 46 3.38 -2.82 5.75
CA GLY A 46 3.75 -4.22 5.67
C GLY A 46 2.94 -4.98 4.65
N PHE A 47 3.32 -6.23 4.47
CA PHE A 47 2.65 -7.15 3.58
C PHE A 47 2.74 -8.59 4.06
N THR A 48 1.84 -9.43 3.57
CA THR A 48 1.79 -10.87 3.81
C THR A 48 1.45 -11.57 2.50
N LEU A 49 2.20 -12.62 2.18
CA LEU A 49 1.93 -13.51 1.06
C LEU A 49 1.14 -14.73 1.55
N ASP A 50 0.26 -15.27 0.71
CA ASP A 50 -0.53 -16.46 1.05
C ASP A 50 0.17 -17.79 0.77
N ALA A 51 1.28 -17.75 0.04
CA ALA A 51 2.14 -18.88 -0.22
C ALA A 51 3.58 -18.40 -0.38
N VAL A 52 4.53 -19.34 -0.24
CA VAL A 52 5.92 -19.08 -0.60
C VAL A 52 6.00 -18.89 -2.12
N PRO A 53 6.55 -17.77 -2.62
CA PRO A 53 6.63 -17.53 -4.04
C PRO A 53 7.64 -18.50 -4.69
N ALA A 54 7.32 -19.00 -5.88
CA ALA A 54 8.18 -19.92 -6.62
C ALA A 54 9.43 -19.24 -7.20
N SER A 55 9.49 -17.91 -7.17
CA SER A 55 10.60 -17.09 -7.65
C SER A 55 10.74 -15.85 -6.76
N ALA A 56 11.91 -15.22 -6.77
CA ALA A 56 12.11 -13.98 -6.02
C ALA A 56 11.11 -12.91 -6.46
N GLY A 57 10.74 -12.05 -5.51
CA GLY A 57 9.96 -10.85 -5.81
C GLY A 57 10.46 -9.65 -5.04
N GLN A 58 10.02 -8.48 -5.46
CA GLN A 58 10.35 -7.21 -4.84
C GLN A 58 9.07 -6.48 -4.51
N VAL A 59 8.98 -5.97 -3.28
CA VAL A 59 7.89 -5.12 -2.81
C VAL A 59 8.47 -3.78 -2.40
N GLU A 60 7.92 -2.69 -2.92
CA GLU A 60 8.43 -1.35 -2.72
C GLU A 60 7.36 -0.43 -2.17
N LEU A 61 7.74 0.43 -1.22
CA LEU A 61 6.94 1.54 -0.75
C LEU A 61 7.52 2.84 -1.30
N ILE A 62 6.76 3.52 -2.15
CA ILE A 62 7.22 4.71 -2.87
C ILE A 62 6.18 5.82 -2.87
N GLN A 63 6.65 7.06 -3.01
CA GLN A 63 5.83 8.19 -3.46
C GLN A 63 5.97 8.35 -4.97
N THR A 64 4.88 8.69 -5.65
CA THR A 64 4.81 8.96 -7.10
C THR A 64 4.04 10.25 -7.40
N ASP A 65 4.22 10.79 -8.60
CA ASP A 65 3.53 11.98 -9.11
C ASP A 65 2.38 11.70 -10.08
N VAL A 66 2.26 10.46 -10.57
CA VAL A 66 1.19 10.03 -11.48
C VAL A 66 0.43 8.86 -10.88
N ALA A 67 -0.90 8.94 -10.90
CA ALA A 67 -1.77 7.88 -10.42
C ALA A 67 -1.81 6.67 -11.36
N ALA A 68 -1.91 5.48 -10.78
CA ALA A 68 -2.35 4.28 -11.47
C ALA A 68 -3.89 4.23 -11.50
N THR A 69 -4.46 3.53 -12.49
CA THR A 69 -5.89 3.21 -12.51
C THR A 69 -6.17 2.02 -11.60
N VAL A 70 -6.77 2.30 -10.44
CA VAL A 70 -7.03 1.33 -9.37
C VAL A 70 -8.51 1.01 -9.26
N THR A 71 -8.82 -0.12 -8.62
CA THR A 71 -10.14 -0.32 -8.01
C THR A 71 -10.27 0.64 -6.84
N ALA A 72 -11.19 1.60 -6.94
CA ALA A 72 -11.38 2.63 -5.93
C ALA A 72 -11.77 2.03 -4.57
N HIS A 73 -11.19 2.55 -3.49
CA HIS A 73 -11.67 2.25 -2.15
C HIS A 73 -13.00 2.94 -1.87
N VAL A 74 -13.76 2.36 -0.94
CA VAL A 74 -14.89 3.03 -0.27
C VAL A 74 -14.40 3.72 1.01
N ALA A 75 -15.15 4.71 1.50
CA ALA A 75 -14.77 5.51 2.66
C ALA A 75 -14.47 4.68 3.92
N THR A 76 -15.22 3.61 4.15
CA THR A 76 -15.00 2.71 5.30
C THR A 76 -13.70 1.92 5.21
N GLY A 77 -13.06 1.85 4.04
CA GLY A 77 -11.75 1.23 3.84
C GLY A 77 -10.58 2.01 4.44
N LEU A 78 -10.74 3.33 4.58
CA LEU A 78 -9.80 4.21 5.27
C LEU A 78 -10.14 4.18 6.77
N GLN A 79 -9.67 3.16 7.47
CA GLN A 79 -10.11 2.89 8.84
C GLN A 79 -9.47 3.86 9.84
N PRO A 80 -10.24 4.68 10.57
CA PRO A 80 -9.72 5.38 11.74
C PRO A 80 -9.38 4.37 12.85
N LEU A 81 -8.19 4.49 13.45
CA LEU A 81 -7.79 3.63 14.56
C LEU A 81 -8.34 4.10 15.92
N ASP A 82 -8.73 5.37 16.01
CA ASP A 82 -9.55 5.89 17.11
C ASP A 82 -11.02 5.86 16.68
N PRO A 83 -11.91 5.16 17.40
CA PRO A 83 -13.34 5.07 17.06
C PRO A 83 -14.06 6.41 16.88
N ASN A 84 -13.57 7.48 17.51
CA ASN A 84 -14.19 8.81 17.42
C ASN A 84 -13.49 9.75 16.42
N ALA A 85 -12.46 9.27 15.72
CA ALA A 85 -11.78 10.09 14.73
C ALA A 85 -12.68 10.36 13.51
N PRO A 86 -12.56 11.54 12.89
CA PRO A 86 -13.28 11.86 11.66
C PRO A 86 -12.85 10.95 10.51
N ALA A 87 -13.65 10.90 9.44
CA ALA A 87 -13.25 10.23 8.20
C ALA A 87 -11.97 10.87 7.63
N SER A 88 -11.10 10.04 7.04
CA SER A 88 -9.88 10.53 6.37
C SER A 88 -10.21 11.40 5.17
N LEU A 89 -9.35 12.38 4.86
CA LEU A 89 -9.50 13.27 3.71
C LEU A 89 -8.81 12.73 2.45
N MET A 90 -8.29 11.50 2.46
CA MET A 90 -7.69 10.89 1.27
C MET A 90 -8.72 10.78 0.13
N THR A 91 -8.29 11.08 -1.09
CA THR A 91 -9.20 11.16 -2.24
C THR A 91 -9.55 9.76 -2.73
N LEU A 92 -10.84 9.44 -2.85
CA LEU A 92 -11.35 8.15 -3.33
C LEU A 92 -11.82 8.27 -4.78
N SER A 93 -11.15 7.60 -5.70
CA SER A 93 -11.56 7.48 -7.10
C SER A 93 -10.75 6.38 -7.77
N THR A 94 -11.08 6.04 -9.02
CA THR A 94 -10.29 5.09 -9.82
C THR A 94 -8.89 5.61 -10.18
N THR A 95 -8.63 6.90 -10.00
CA THR A 95 -7.30 7.53 -10.11
C THR A 95 -6.80 8.04 -8.75
N GLY A 96 -7.50 7.69 -7.66
CA GLY A 96 -7.24 8.15 -6.32
C GLY A 96 -6.74 7.01 -5.44
N THR A 97 -7.32 6.90 -4.25
CA THR A 97 -7.01 5.85 -3.29
C THR A 97 -7.76 4.57 -3.65
N GLY A 98 -7.03 3.46 -3.72
CA GLY A 98 -7.56 2.19 -4.17
C GLY A 98 -6.50 1.10 -4.18
N TYR A 99 -6.86 -0.04 -4.73
CA TYR A 99 -6.02 -1.22 -4.81
C TYR A 99 -6.10 -1.85 -6.20
N THR A 100 -5.13 -2.71 -6.49
CA THR A 100 -4.96 -3.43 -7.77
C THR A 100 -4.93 -2.55 -9.03
N ALA A 101 -3.74 -2.31 -9.56
CA ALA A 101 -3.56 -1.84 -10.94
C ALA A 101 -2.49 -2.67 -11.66
N THR A 102 -2.78 -3.05 -12.91
CA THR A 102 -1.84 -3.79 -13.77
C THR A 102 -0.88 -2.87 -14.52
N ALA A 103 -1.17 -1.57 -14.58
CA ALA A 103 -0.31 -0.55 -15.16
C ALA A 103 -0.12 0.60 -14.16
N GLU A 104 1.13 1.04 -13.99
CA GLU A 104 1.50 2.09 -13.02
C GLU A 104 1.25 3.53 -13.52
N GLY A 105 0.92 3.70 -14.81
CA GLY A 105 1.01 4.99 -15.48
C GLY A 105 2.46 5.36 -15.83
N THR A 106 2.66 6.50 -16.49
CA THR A 106 4.00 7.01 -16.80
C THR A 106 4.45 7.92 -15.66
N VAL A 107 5.07 7.35 -14.64
CA VAL A 107 5.58 8.09 -13.47
C VAL A 107 6.83 8.88 -13.88
N THR A 108 6.86 10.18 -13.59
CA THR A 108 7.98 11.07 -13.95
C THR A 108 8.88 11.40 -12.76
N ALA A 109 8.39 11.27 -11.53
CA ALA A 109 9.17 11.48 -10.32
C ALA A 109 8.77 10.51 -9.20
N THR A 110 9.78 9.92 -8.54
CA THR A 110 9.59 8.97 -7.43
C THR A 110 10.47 9.30 -6.22
N ARG A 111 9.98 8.99 -5.01
CA ARG A 111 10.80 8.87 -3.80
C ARG A 111 10.59 7.50 -3.20
N THR A 112 11.65 6.71 -3.06
CA THR A 112 11.58 5.40 -2.42
C THR A 112 11.72 5.56 -0.91
N PHE A 113 10.79 4.99 -0.14
CA PHE A 113 10.85 4.98 1.31
C PHE A 113 11.41 3.67 1.85
N ASP A 114 11.01 2.55 1.24
CA ASP A 114 11.44 1.23 1.67
C ASP A 114 11.32 0.22 0.52
N THR A 115 12.11 -0.85 0.58
CA THR A 115 12.14 -1.93 -0.41
C THR A 115 12.50 -3.24 0.27
N ASN A 116 11.69 -4.26 0.04
CA ASN A 116 11.93 -5.61 0.53
C ASN A 116 12.07 -6.58 -0.65
N LEU A 117 13.12 -7.40 -0.61
CA LEU A 117 13.32 -8.52 -1.53
C LEU A 117 12.84 -9.81 -0.86
N VAL A 118 11.84 -10.45 -1.47
CA VAL A 118 11.28 -11.73 -1.02
C VAL A 118 11.98 -12.87 -1.75
N PRO A 119 12.71 -13.76 -1.05
CA PRO A 119 13.40 -14.89 -1.68
C PRO A 119 12.45 -16.04 -2.04
N PRO A 120 12.79 -16.87 -3.04
CA PRO A 120 12.13 -18.14 -3.28
C PRO A 120 12.73 -19.26 -2.41
N ALA A 121 11.88 -20.01 -1.71
CA ALA A 121 12.12 -21.32 -1.08
C ALA A 121 12.23 -21.44 0.46
N ALA A 122 11.78 -22.62 0.91
CA ALA A 122 11.50 -23.05 2.27
C ALA A 122 12.72 -22.97 3.21
N GLY A 123 12.52 -22.35 4.38
CA GLY A 123 13.54 -22.16 5.42
C GLY A 123 14.19 -20.78 5.43
N ALA A 124 13.97 -19.95 4.40
CA ALA A 124 14.47 -18.58 4.34
C ALA A 124 13.33 -17.56 4.46
N THR A 125 13.18 -17.01 5.67
CA THR A 125 12.44 -15.78 6.04
C THR A 125 10.92 -15.74 5.91
N ASP A 126 10.34 -14.86 6.74
CA ASP A 126 8.92 -14.61 6.88
C ASP A 126 8.29 -14.19 5.54
N ILE A 127 7.25 -14.92 5.11
CA ILE A 127 6.29 -14.50 4.07
C ILE A 127 5.48 -13.26 4.47
N ASN A 128 5.89 -12.61 5.56
CA ASN A 128 5.30 -11.45 6.20
C ASN A 128 6.40 -10.42 6.39
N TYR A 129 6.10 -9.18 6.07
CA TYR A 129 6.96 -8.05 6.37
C TYR A 129 6.17 -7.02 7.16
N TYR A 130 6.78 -6.52 8.22
CA TYR A 130 6.25 -5.45 9.04
C TYR A 130 7.39 -4.48 9.34
N TYR A 131 7.17 -3.21 9.02
CA TYR A 131 8.10 -2.16 9.38
C TYR A 131 7.36 -0.97 9.98
N GLN A 132 7.90 -0.49 11.10
CA GLN A 132 7.41 0.68 11.81
C GLN A 132 8.56 1.66 12.00
N TRP A 133 8.39 2.88 11.50
CA TRP A 133 9.37 3.92 11.71
C TRP A 133 9.41 4.36 13.16
N MET A 134 10.62 4.61 13.67
CA MET A 134 10.79 5.35 14.91
C MET A 134 10.19 6.75 14.74
N PRO A 135 9.62 7.35 15.81
CA PRO A 135 8.93 8.64 15.71
C PRO A 135 9.70 9.75 14.98
N ASP A 136 11.02 9.80 15.15
CA ASP A 136 11.89 10.85 14.61
C ASP A 136 12.27 10.65 13.14
N GLU A 137 12.06 9.45 12.58
CA GLU A 137 12.49 9.08 11.22
C GLU A 137 11.31 8.90 10.25
N ARG A 138 10.10 9.20 10.70
CA ARG A 138 8.86 8.98 9.95
C ARG A 138 8.84 9.80 8.66
N PRO A 139 8.77 9.15 7.48
CA PRO A 139 8.70 9.86 6.22
C PRO A 139 7.39 10.65 6.10
N ILE A 140 7.50 11.85 5.52
CA ILE A 140 6.35 12.67 5.14
C ILE A 140 6.14 12.54 3.63
N VAL A 141 4.89 12.23 3.28
CA VAL A 141 4.41 12.19 1.89
C VAL A 141 3.78 13.55 1.57
N ALA A 142 4.27 14.19 0.51
CA ALA A 142 3.84 15.54 0.15
C ALA A 142 2.39 15.58 -0.35
N ALA A 143 1.70 16.69 -0.11
CA ALA A 143 0.34 16.93 -0.60
C ALA A 143 0.26 16.84 -2.14
N GLY A 144 -0.88 16.36 -2.65
CA GLY A 144 -1.09 16.17 -4.09
C GLY A 144 -0.22 15.09 -4.74
N LYS A 145 0.43 14.23 -3.94
CA LYS A 145 1.18 13.06 -4.40
C LYS A 145 0.47 11.76 -4.05
N PHE A 146 0.96 10.67 -4.61
CA PHE A 146 0.43 9.34 -4.37
C PHE A 146 1.45 8.50 -3.61
N LEU A 147 1.06 7.95 -2.47
CA LEU A 147 1.80 6.85 -1.85
C LEU A 147 1.39 5.55 -2.52
N ARG A 148 2.36 4.68 -2.78
CA ARG A 148 2.12 3.41 -3.47
C ARG A 148 2.91 2.28 -2.83
N VAL A 149 2.22 1.16 -2.59
CA VAL A 149 2.85 -0.15 -2.42
C VAL A 149 2.74 -0.86 -3.76
N ARG A 150 3.88 -1.26 -4.33
CA ARG A 150 3.93 -1.99 -5.59
C ARG A 150 4.73 -3.27 -5.44
N ALA A 151 4.41 -4.25 -6.27
CA ALA A 151 5.04 -5.56 -6.23
C ALA A 151 5.32 -6.12 -7.62
N THR A 152 6.44 -6.82 -7.74
CA THR A 152 6.84 -7.57 -8.92
C THR A 152 7.40 -8.91 -8.49
N PHE A 153 6.87 -9.99 -9.04
CA PHE A 153 7.30 -11.36 -8.73
C PHE A 153 7.49 -12.14 -10.02
N GLY A 154 8.49 -13.01 -10.11
CA GLY A 154 8.68 -13.88 -11.29
C GLY A 154 7.54 -14.91 -11.49
N ALA A 155 6.72 -15.15 -10.47
CA ALA A 155 5.53 -16.00 -10.48
C ALA A 155 4.48 -15.41 -9.53
N ALA A 156 3.22 -15.38 -9.96
CA ALA A 156 2.16 -14.76 -9.20
C ALA A 156 1.88 -15.49 -7.87
N VAL A 157 1.75 -14.69 -6.81
CA VAL A 157 1.32 -15.06 -5.46
C VAL A 157 0.31 -14.02 -4.98
N ASN A 158 -0.63 -14.37 -4.09
CA ASN A 158 -1.54 -13.36 -3.57
C ASN A 158 -0.90 -12.67 -2.36
N MET A 159 -1.12 -11.36 -2.29
CA MET A 159 -0.55 -10.51 -1.26
C MET A 159 -1.62 -9.64 -0.62
N THR A 160 -1.57 -9.57 0.71
CA THR A 160 -2.26 -8.55 1.51
C THR A 160 -1.24 -7.51 1.92
N THR A 161 -1.54 -6.22 1.79
CA THR A 161 -0.67 -5.11 2.19
C THR A 161 -1.44 -4.12 3.04
N PHE A 162 -0.76 -3.44 3.95
CA PHE A 162 -1.34 -2.32 4.68
C PHE A 162 -0.38 -1.14 4.77
N VAL A 163 -0.96 0.03 4.98
CA VAL A 163 -0.25 1.25 5.38
C VAL A 163 -1.00 1.91 6.53
N THR A 164 -0.25 2.38 7.51
CA THR A 164 -0.73 3.18 8.63
C THR A 164 -0.09 4.56 8.58
N TRP A 165 -0.89 5.61 8.70
CA TRP A 165 -0.42 7.00 8.68
C TRP A 165 -1.16 7.87 9.68
N ASP A 166 -0.57 9.02 9.97
CA ASP A 166 -1.19 10.09 10.74
C ASP A 166 -1.53 11.27 9.82
N GLU A 167 -2.71 11.86 10.00
CA GLU A 167 -3.28 13.00 9.23
C GLU A 167 -3.58 14.24 10.10
#